data_AF-A0A2P4EZ43-F1
#
_entry.id   AF-A0A2P4EZ43-F1
#
_cell.length_a   1.000
_cell.length_b   1.000
_cell.length_c   1.000
_cell.angle_alpha   90.00
_cell.angle_beta   90.00
_cell.angle_gamma   90.00
#
_symmetry.space_group_name_H-M   'P 1'
#
loop_
_entity.id
_entity.type
_entity.pdbx_description
1 polymer ?
#
loop_
_entity_poly.entity_id
_entity_poly.type
_entity_poly.pdbx_seq_one_letter_code
_entity_poly.pdbx_strand_id
1 'polypeptide(L)'
;MMPRRLDARTGSHLLWASAVLATLQACSVTQQQEAASGHIERELLSHTLHIETGEPRVLDTPHRSIRVSENRLFRVSQYDASGNLLDQHRQYQTLPWANHVIDIQLGELSVQRETDSEGHFRLNLLDEDIVPVDFEQLRTIELEARNSAEVHAEAILLVDRELRAVLHEASELIYDNLEEDDVDQWVQRIYRLGELGLKEEASQLENMLILLTTGDPHLQGDFIHALDQSNQAQD
;
A
#
# COMPACT_ATOMS: atom_id res chain seq x y z
N MET A 1 72.43 -28.08 17.38
CA MET A 1 72.03 -29.45 16.99
C MET A 1 72.42 -29.62 15.53
N MET A 2 73.63 -30.15 15.29
CA MET A 2 74.20 -30.32 13.94
C MET A 2 74.03 -31.79 13.46
N PRO A 3 74.67 -32.21 12.35
CA PRO A 3 74.09 -32.55 11.06
C PRO A 3 74.17 -34.08 10.84
N ARG A 4 73.96 -34.57 9.60
CA ARG A 4 74.63 -35.72 8.93
C ARG A 4 73.65 -36.47 8.01
N ARG A 5 73.94 -36.51 6.71
CA ARG A 5 74.67 -37.55 5.92
C ARG A 5 73.66 -38.46 5.22
N LEU A 6 73.67 -38.58 3.88
CA LEU A 6 74.59 -39.41 3.07
C LEU A 6 74.61 -40.85 3.62
N ASP A 7 74.23 -41.90 2.92
CA ASP A 7 74.62 -42.31 1.57
C ASP A 7 73.67 -43.43 1.10
N ALA A 8 73.26 -43.39 -0.17
CA ALA A 8 73.74 -44.26 -1.25
C ALA A 8 73.43 -45.76 -1.08
N ARG A 9 72.59 -46.29 -1.98
CA ARG A 9 72.98 -47.46 -2.79
C ARG A 9 71.91 -47.85 -3.83
N THR A 10 72.40 -47.95 -5.05
CA THR A 10 72.14 -49.01 -6.04
C THR A 10 70.71 -49.53 -6.16
N GLY A 11 70.17 -49.29 -7.34
CA GLY A 11 70.22 -50.36 -8.32
C GLY A 11 68.87 -50.86 -8.78
N SER A 12 68.71 -50.71 -10.09
CA SER A 12 68.27 -51.78 -10.97
C SER A 12 66.76 -51.94 -11.18
N HIS A 13 66.47 -51.96 -12.48
CA HIS A 13 65.39 -52.68 -13.15
C HIS A 13 64.07 -51.96 -13.45
N LEU A 14 63.95 -51.78 -14.76
CA LEU A 14 62.80 -52.11 -15.60
C LEU A 14 61.66 -51.08 -15.66
N LEU A 15 61.21 -50.96 -16.91
CA LEU A 15 59.85 -50.71 -17.37
C LEU A 15 59.62 -49.35 -18.05
N TRP A 16 59.45 -49.47 -19.37
CA TRP A 16 58.36 -48.88 -20.14
C TRP A 16 58.37 -47.35 -20.27
N ALA A 17 58.96 -46.89 -21.36
CA ALA A 17 58.78 -45.53 -21.85
C ALA A 17 57.33 -45.35 -22.34
N SER A 18 56.47 -44.87 -21.44
CA SER A 18 55.18 -44.27 -21.75
C SER A 18 55.28 -42.77 -21.48
N ALA A 19 55.03 -41.98 -22.52
CA ALA A 19 54.61 -40.57 -22.56
C ALA A 19 54.84 -39.67 -21.33
N VAL A 20 55.61 -38.59 -21.53
CA VAL A 20 55.29 -37.27 -20.95
C VAL A 20 55.60 -36.18 -21.98
N LEU A 21 54.54 -35.64 -22.57
CA LEU A 21 54.50 -34.29 -23.14
C LEU A 21 54.63 -33.29 -21.99
N ALA A 22 55.64 -32.42 -22.04
CA ALA A 22 55.72 -31.18 -21.24
C ALA A 22 56.34 -30.10 -22.14
N THR A 23 55.52 -29.22 -22.70
CA THR A 23 55.13 -27.89 -22.17
C THR A 23 56.00 -26.79 -22.75
N LEU A 24 55.40 -26.00 -23.65
CA LEU A 24 55.57 -24.56 -23.77
C LEU A 24 54.46 -24.09 -24.72
N GLN A 25 53.22 -24.04 -24.22
CA GLN A 25 52.21 -23.19 -24.82
C GLN A 25 51.88 -22.08 -23.83
N ALA A 26 52.11 -20.88 -24.33
CA ALA A 26 51.91 -19.61 -23.68
C ALA A 26 50.50 -19.52 -23.08
N CYS A 27 50.41 -18.84 -21.94
CA CYS A 27 49.18 -18.22 -21.48
C CYS A 27 48.64 -17.33 -22.60
N SER A 28 47.61 -17.79 -23.31
CA SER A 28 46.65 -16.87 -23.89
C SER A 28 45.40 -17.00 -23.04
N VAL A 29 45.27 -16.08 -22.09
CA VAL A 29 43.95 -15.63 -21.64
C VAL A 29 43.25 -15.20 -22.93
N THR A 30 42.39 -16.06 -23.46
CA THR A 30 41.40 -15.63 -24.42
C THR A 30 40.39 -14.88 -23.55
N GLN A 31 40.58 -13.57 -23.40
CA GLN A 31 39.46 -12.68 -23.11
C GLN A 31 38.50 -12.91 -24.27
N GLN A 32 37.53 -13.78 -24.05
CA GLN A 32 36.39 -13.94 -24.90
C GLN A 32 35.64 -12.61 -24.77
N GLN A 33 36.03 -11.67 -25.63
CA GLN A 33 35.39 -10.39 -25.79
C GLN A 33 33.93 -10.73 -26.12
N GLU A 34 33.03 -10.53 -25.17
CA GLU A 34 31.60 -10.58 -25.43
C GLU A 34 31.36 -9.74 -26.67
N ALA A 35 30.98 -10.37 -27.78
CA ALA A 35 30.55 -9.66 -28.96
C ALA A 35 29.49 -8.67 -28.49
N ALA A 36 29.73 -7.37 -28.73
CA ALA A 36 28.83 -6.32 -28.28
C ALA A 36 27.40 -6.72 -28.65
N SER A 37 26.59 -7.05 -27.65
CA SER A 37 25.18 -7.30 -27.88
C SER A 37 24.53 -5.94 -28.12
N GLY A 38 23.58 -5.88 -29.05
CA GLY A 38 22.76 -4.68 -29.22
C GLY A 38 22.15 -4.27 -27.88
N HIS A 39 21.88 -2.97 -27.72
CA HIS A 39 21.35 -2.44 -26.47
C HIS A 39 20.00 -1.76 -26.69
N ILE A 40 19.25 -1.61 -25.60
CA ILE A 40 17.97 -0.90 -25.57
C ILE A 40 18.12 0.31 -24.67
N GLU A 41 17.84 1.47 -25.22
CA GLU A 41 17.77 2.74 -24.50
C GLU A 41 16.31 3.10 -24.20
N ARG A 42 16.05 3.62 -23.00
CA ARG A 42 14.73 4.12 -22.59
C ARG A 42 14.86 5.55 -22.09
N GLU A 43 14.22 6.46 -22.80
CA GLU A 43 14.12 7.88 -22.44
C GLU A 43 12.71 8.16 -21.92
N LEU A 44 12.58 8.71 -20.71
CA LEU A 44 11.30 9.12 -20.14
C LEU A 44 10.84 10.43 -20.80
N LEU A 45 9.73 10.40 -21.53
CA LEU A 45 9.15 11.55 -22.22
C LEU A 45 8.12 12.29 -21.36
N SER A 46 7.37 11.58 -20.51
CA SER A 46 6.33 12.15 -19.66
C SER A 46 6.12 11.29 -18.41
N HIS A 47 5.80 11.94 -17.30
CA HIS A 47 5.47 11.31 -16.02
C HIS A 47 4.35 12.12 -15.35
N THR A 48 3.21 11.48 -15.09
CA THR A 48 2.02 12.12 -14.50
C THR A 48 1.39 11.22 -13.46
N LEU A 49 0.77 11.79 -12.43
CA LEU A 49 -0.07 11.07 -11.49
C LEU A 49 -1.55 11.17 -11.87
N HIS A 50 -2.36 10.21 -11.42
CA HIS A 50 -3.81 10.25 -11.54
C HIS A 50 -4.44 9.74 -10.24
N ILE A 51 -5.42 10.49 -9.73
CA ILE A 51 -6.23 10.12 -8.57
C ILE A 51 -7.63 9.75 -9.07
N GLU A 52 -8.00 8.49 -8.88
CA GLU A 52 -9.31 7.94 -9.21
C GLU A 52 -10.14 7.86 -7.93
N THR A 53 -11.11 8.76 -7.82
CA THR A 53 -12.00 8.85 -6.65
C THR A 53 -13.35 8.15 -6.89
N GLY A 54 -13.49 7.39 -7.98
CA GLY A 54 -14.75 6.76 -8.37
C GLY A 54 -15.80 7.73 -8.91
N GLU A 55 -16.83 7.18 -9.55
CA GLU A 55 -17.97 7.94 -10.08
C GLU A 55 -19.27 7.52 -9.35
N PRO A 56 -20.13 8.47 -8.95
CA PRO A 56 -19.96 9.92 -9.07
C PRO A 56 -18.90 10.46 -8.11
N ARG A 57 -18.30 11.61 -8.41
CA ARG A 57 -17.39 12.34 -7.51
C ARG A 57 -18.09 13.03 -6.33
N VAL A 58 -19.14 12.40 -5.83
CA VAL A 58 -19.93 12.79 -4.67
C VAL A 58 -19.94 11.59 -3.73
N LEU A 59 -19.54 11.81 -2.47
CA LEU A 59 -19.63 10.85 -1.39
C LEU A 59 -21.05 10.84 -0.84
N ASP A 60 -21.67 9.67 -0.88
CA ASP A 60 -22.97 9.32 -0.30
C ASP A 60 -22.84 8.33 0.87
N THR A 61 -21.66 7.75 1.06
CA THR A 61 -21.27 6.89 2.20
C THR A 61 -20.06 7.47 2.93
N PRO A 62 -19.85 7.15 4.23
CA PRO A 62 -18.72 7.68 5.00
C PRO A 62 -17.36 7.20 4.49
N HIS A 63 -17.34 6.08 3.78
CA HIS A 63 -16.13 5.44 3.31
C HIS A 63 -16.07 5.30 1.79
N ARG A 64 -14.87 5.40 1.22
CA ARG A 64 -14.61 5.25 -0.22
C ARG A 64 -13.21 4.75 -0.51
N SER A 65 -13.10 3.79 -1.43
CA SER A 65 -11.79 3.38 -1.96
C SER A 65 -11.34 4.39 -3.02
N ILE A 66 -10.10 4.85 -2.88
CA ILE A 66 -9.46 5.79 -3.80
C ILE A 66 -8.20 5.13 -4.32
N ARG A 67 -7.97 5.22 -5.63
CA ARG A 67 -6.80 4.65 -6.30
C ARG A 67 -5.93 5.77 -6.84
N VAL A 68 -4.62 5.65 -6.66
CA VAL A 68 -3.63 6.52 -7.28
C VAL A 68 -2.71 5.70 -8.18
N SER A 69 -2.51 6.21 -9.39
CA SER A 69 -1.61 5.61 -10.37
C SER A 69 -0.63 6.62 -10.92
N GLU A 70 0.54 6.14 -11.33
CA GLU A 70 1.48 6.91 -12.13
C GLU A 70 1.46 6.41 -13.58
N ASN A 71 1.51 7.36 -14.51
CA ASN A 71 1.59 7.10 -15.94
C ASN A 71 2.94 7.63 -16.45
N ARG A 72 3.71 6.73 -17.06
CA ARG A 72 5.01 7.03 -17.66
C ARG A 72 4.97 6.72 -19.16
N LEU A 73 5.44 7.66 -19.96
CA LEU A 73 5.61 7.49 -21.40
C LEU A 73 7.10 7.47 -21.71
N PHE A 74 7.55 6.40 -22.35
CA PHE A 74 8.94 6.25 -22.76
C PHE A 74 9.09 6.29 -24.28
N ARG A 75 10.22 6.81 -24.75
CA ARG A 75 10.78 6.47 -26.06
C ARG A 75 11.73 5.29 -25.84
N VAL A 76 11.50 4.21 -26.57
CA VAL A 76 12.34 3.02 -26.55
C VAL A 76 13.08 2.96 -27.87
N SER A 77 14.42 2.95 -27.81
CA SER A 77 15.29 2.86 -28.99
C SER A 77 16.14 1.60 -28.89
N GLN A 78 16.13 0.77 -29.93
CA GLN A 78 16.93 -0.44 -30.02
C GLN A 78 18.08 -0.23 -31.00
N TYR A 79 19.30 -0.56 -30.57
CA TYR A 79 20.49 -0.44 -31.40
C TYR A 79 21.15 -1.81 -31.61
N ASP A 80 21.82 -1.98 -32.75
CA ASP A 80 22.68 -3.13 -32.97
C ASP A 80 24.02 -3.01 -32.22
N ALA A 81 24.86 -4.04 -32.35
CA ALA A 81 26.22 -4.08 -31.81
C ALA A 81 27.13 -2.92 -32.27
N SER A 82 26.81 -2.33 -33.43
CA SER A 82 27.58 -1.28 -34.08
C SER A 82 27.04 0.12 -33.77
N GLY A 83 25.96 0.23 -33.00
CA GLY A 83 25.30 1.49 -32.65
C GLY A 83 24.33 2.02 -33.71
N ASN A 84 23.98 1.23 -34.72
CA ASN A 84 22.94 1.63 -35.67
C ASN A 84 21.56 1.41 -35.05
N LEU A 85 20.68 2.40 -35.18
CA LEU A 85 19.30 2.31 -34.72
C LEU A 85 18.53 1.29 -35.57
N LEU A 86 17.97 0.28 -34.91
CA LEU A 86 17.16 -0.78 -35.51
C LEU A 86 15.66 -0.48 -35.43
N ASP A 87 15.19 -0.05 -34.26
CA ASP A 87 13.79 0.27 -34.01
C ASP A 87 13.66 1.43 -33.01
N GLN A 88 12.57 2.20 -33.14
CA GLN A 88 12.20 3.21 -32.16
C GLN A 88 10.68 3.34 -32.05
N HIS A 89 10.15 3.18 -30.85
CA HIS A 89 8.72 3.30 -30.58
C HIS A 89 8.42 3.99 -29.25
N ARG A 90 7.14 4.30 -29.02
CA ARG A 90 6.64 4.81 -27.75
C ARG A 90 6.07 3.66 -26.91
N GLN A 91 6.42 3.63 -25.63
CA GLN A 91 5.91 2.66 -24.67
C GLN A 91 5.21 3.39 -23.53
N TYR A 92 3.93 3.08 -23.32
CA TYR A 92 3.15 3.57 -22.19
C TYR A 92 3.22 2.55 -21.04
N GLN A 93 3.36 3.05 -19.82
CA GLN A 93 3.36 2.24 -18.61
C GLN A 93 2.50 2.93 -17.55
N THR A 94 1.52 2.20 -17.02
CA THR A 94 0.73 2.61 -15.85
C THR A 94 1.17 1.74 -14.68
N LEU A 95 1.52 2.35 -13.56
CA LEU A 95 1.94 1.67 -12.34
C LEU A 95 1.04 2.12 -11.18
N PRO A 96 0.78 1.24 -10.21
CA PRO A 96 0.20 1.66 -8.94
C PRO A 96 1.15 2.64 -8.26
N TRP A 97 0.62 3.71 -7.68
CA TRP A 97 1.41 4.63 -6.87
C TRP A 97 1.55 4.05 -5.45
N ALA A 98 2.32 2.98 -5.34
CA ALA A 98 2.31 2.08 -4.19
C ALA A 98 3.13 2.58 -3.00
N ASN A 99 2.60 2.41 -1.78
CA ASN A 99 3.27 2.78 -0.52
C ASN A 99 3.74 4.24 -0.47
N HIS A 100 2.91 5.14 -0.98
CA HIS A 100 3.13 6.58 -0.96
C HIS A 100 2.04 7.30 -0.16
N VAL A 101 2.41 8.43 0.42
CA VAL A 101 1.51 9.26 1.23
C VAL A 101 0.74 10.24 0.36
N ILE A 102 -0.55 10.37 0.63
CA ILE A 102 -1.48 11.32 0.04
C ILE A 102 -1.88 12.32 1.12
N ASP A 103 -1.86 13.60 0.76
CA ASP A 103 -2.38 14.67 1.60
C ASP A 103 -3.88 14.85 1.32
N ILE A 104 -4.67 14.95 2.38
CA ILE A 104 -6.13 15.09 2.31
C ILE A 104 -6.54 16.32 3.12
N GLN A 105 -7.21 17.26 2.46
CA GLN A 105 -7.73 18.46 3.09
C GLN A 105 -9.26 18.37 3.26
N LEU A 106 -9.72 18.54 4.50
CA LEU A 106 -11.12 18.48 4.91
C LEU A 106 -11.48 19.79 5.63
N GLY A 107 -11.87 20.81 4.87
CA GLY A 107 -12.06 22.17 5.42
C GLY A 107 -10.73 22.72 5.95
N GLU A 108 -10.64 22.97 7.25
CA GLU A 108 -9.40 23.43 7.91
C GLU A 108 -8.49 22.29 8.39
N LEU A 109 -8.99 21.04 8.39
CA LEU A 109 -8.22 19.88 8.82
C LEU A 109 -7.41 19.29 7.67
N SER A 110 -6.14 18.96 7.93
CA SER A 110 -5.29 18.21 7.01
C SER A 110 -4.90 16.88 7.65
N VAL A 111 -5.10 15.78 6.91
CA VAL A 111 -4.69 14.43 7.31
C VAL A 111 -3.91 13.77 6.18
N GLN A 112 -3.21 12.69 6.50
CA GLN A 112 -2.45 11.90 5.55
C GLN A 112 -2.95 10.46 5.49
N ARG A 113 -2.89 9.85 4.31
CA ARG A 113 -3.16 8.42 4.12
C ARG A 113 -2.08 7.80 3.24
N GLU A 114 -1.67 6.59 3.56
CA GLU A 114 -0.72 5.82 2.75
C GLU A 114 -1.49 4.88 1.83
N THR A 115 -1.13 4.87 0.55
CA THR A 115 -1.62 3.87 -0.41
C THR A 115 -0.99 2.51 -0.15
N ASP A 116 -1.72 1.43 -0.38
CA ASP A 116 -1.20 0.08 -0.36
C ASP A 116 -0.30 -0.27 -1.56
N SER A 117 0.08 -1.53 -1.69
CA SER A 117 0.91 -2.05 -2.78
C SER A 117 0.26 -1.97 -4.17
N GLU A 118 -1.07 -1.79 -4.23
CA GLU A 118 -1.84 -1.63 -5.45
C GLU A 118 -2.20 -0.16 -5.74
N GLY A 119 -1.71 0.77 -4.90
CA GLY A 119 -1.97 2.20 -5.04
C GLY A 119 -3.34 2.60 -4.50
N HIS A 120 -4.00 1.77 -3.69
CA HIS A 120 -5.31 2.05 -3.12
C HIS A 120 -5.18 2.51 -1.66
N PHE A 121 -6.08 3.38 -1.23
CA PHE A 121 -6.37 3.57 0.19
C PHE A 121 -7.88 3.70 0.41
N ARG A 122 -8.32 3.48 1.64
CA ARG A 122 -9.70 3.71 2.04
C ARG A 122 -9.78 5.03 2.78
N LEU A 123 -10.52 5.98 2.22
CA LEU A 123 -10.97 7.15 2.95
C LEU A 123 -12.14 6.72 3.84
N ASN A 124 -12.12 7.07 5.11
CA ASN A 124 -13.24 6.92 6.03
C ASN A 124 -13.39 8.21 6.83
N LEU A 125 -14.52 8.90 6.65
CA LEU A 125 -14.77 10.19 7.30
C LEU A 125 -15.07 10.09 8.79
N LEU A 126 -15.28 8.88 9.30
CA LEU A 126 -15.47 8.60 10.72
C LEU A 126 -14.18 8.07 11.37
N ASP A 127 -13.02 8.21 10.72
CA ASP A 127 -11.74 7.96 11.38
C ASP A 127 -11.49 9.00 12.49
N GLU A 128 -10.88 8.58 13.59
CA GLU A 128 -10.65 9.40 14.80
C GLU A 128 -9.91 10.71 14.50
N ASP A 129 -8.98 10.72 13.55
CA ASP A 129 -8.22 11.91 13.17
C ASP A 129 -9.01 12.89 12.29
N ILE A 130 -10.14 12.47 11.72
CA ILE A 130 -11.02 13.28 10.86
C ILE A 130 -12.22 13.85 11.63
N VAL A 131 -12.74 13.11 12.61
CA VAL A 131 -13.91 13.48 13.42
C VAL A 131 -13.88 14.90 14.04
N PRO A 132 -12.72 15.51 14.37
CA PRO A 132 -12.68 16.90 14.81
C PRO A 132 -13.20 17.94 13.79
N VAL A 133 -13.49 17.55 12.55
CA VAL A 133 -14.07 18.42 11.51
C VAL A 133 -15.53 18.76 11.78
N ASP A 134 -15.91 20.01 11.49
CA ASP A 134 -17.31 20.41 11.41
C ASP A 134 -17.97 19.81 10.14
N PHE A 135 -18.66 18.68 10.30
CA PHE A 135 -19.36 18.00 9.21
C PHE A 135 -20.48 18.83 8.59
N GLU A 136 -21.07 19.79 9.31
CA GLU A 136 -22.08 20.68 8.72
C GLU A 136 -21.47 21.55 7.60
N GLN A 137 -20.17 21.85 7.70
CA GLN A 137 -19.46 22.70 6.76
C GLN A 137 -18.60 21.94 5.74
N LEU A 138 -18.35 20.64 5.95
CA LEU A 138 -17.49 19.80 5.09
C LEU A 138 -18.13 19.51 3.72
N ARG A 139 -18.06 20.45 2.78
CA ARG A 139 -18.67 20.29 1.43
C ARG A 139 -17.78 19.58 0.43
N THR A 140 -16.47 19.72 0.61
CA THR A 140 -15.44 19.28 -0.33
C THR A 140 -14.30 18.65 0.44
N ILE A 141 -13.71 17.62 -0.15
CA ILE A 141 -12.48 16.99 0.29
C ILE A 141 -11.50 17.10 -0.87
N GLU A 142 -10.36 17.71 -0.62
CA GLU A 142 -9.29 17.86 -1.61
C GLU A 142 -8.24 16.80 -1.33
N LEU A 143 -7.78 16.14 -2.39
CA LEU A 143 -6.75 15.10 -2.34
C LEU A 143 -5.58 15.53 -3.19
N GLU A 144 -4.39 15.43 -2.64
CA GLU A 144 -3.14 15.76 -3.33
C GLU A 144 -2.17 14.58 -3.26
N ALA A 145 -1.77 14.11 -4.44
CA ALA A 145 -0.69 13.12 -4.59
C ALA A 145 0.51 13.80 -5.21
N ARG A 146 1.68 13.69 -4.57
CA ARG A 146 2.90 14.39 -5.00
C ARG A 146 4.09 13.46 -5.04
N ASN A 147 4.69 13.31 -6.23
CA ASN A 147 5.97 12.62 -6.42
C ASN A 147 7.14 13.62 -6.45
N SER A 148 6.97 14.76 -7.12
CA SER A 148 7.94 15.86 -7.17
C SER A 148 7.22 17.20 -7.33
N ALA A 149 7.96 18.30 -7.43
CA ALA A 149 7.38 19.62 -7.70
C ALA A 149 6.59 19.67 -9.02
N GLU A 150 7.06 18.94 -10.04
CA GLU A 150 6.46 18.92 -11.38
C GLU A 150 5.45 17.77 -11.56
N VAL A 151 5.58 16.70 -10.78
CA VAL A 151 4.75 15.50 -10.88
C VAL A 151 3.84 15.40 -9.66
N HIS A 152 2.63 15.95 -9.80
CA HIS A 152 1.58 15.93 -8.81
C HIS A 152 0.22 15.73 -9.48
N ALA A 153 -0.79 15.36 -8.69
CA ALA A 153 -2.18 15.31 -9.10
C ALA A 153 -3.07 15.77 -7.95
N GLU A 154 -4.18 16.39 -8.31
CA GLU A 154 -5.20 16.86 -7.39
C GLU A 154 -6.56 16.27 -7.78
N ALA A 155 -7.39 15.97 -6.78
CA ALA A 155 -8.78 15.59 -6.97
C ALA A 155 -9.65 16.24 -5.91
N ILE A 156 -10.90 16.55 -6.30
CA ILE A 156 -11.92 17.08 -5.40
C ILE A 156 -13.05 16.06 -5.34
N LEU A 157 -13.45 15.70 -4.13
CA LEU A 157 -14.64 14.94 -3.82
C LEU A 157 -15.67 15.85 -3.15
N LEU A 158 -16.90 15.84 -3.64
CA LEU A 158 -18.01 16.51 -2.99
C LEU A 158 -18.56 15.60 -1.88
N VAL A 159 -19.08 16.18 -0.82
CA VAL A 159 -19.78 15.45 0.24
C VAL A 159 -21.27 15.76 0.15
N ASP A 160 -22.09 14.71 0.03
CA ASP A 160 -23.53 14.88 -0.06
C ASP A 160 -24.11 15.54 1.20
N ARG A 161 -25.21 16.27 1.04
CA ARG A 161 -25.87 16.95 2.17
C ARG A 161 -26.46 15.97 3.18
N GLU A 162 -27.08 14.90 2.73
CA GLU A 162 -27.67 13.88 3.60
C GLU A 162 -26.55 13.15 4.33
N LEU A 163 -25.46 12.79 3.64
CA LEU A 163 -24.29 12.19 4.27
C LEU A 163 -23.71 13.08 5.38
N ARG A 164 -23.61 14.40 5.20
CA ARG A 164 -23.12 15.31 6.25
C ARG A 164 -23.96 15.26 7.53
N ALA A 165 -25.28 15.17 7.41
CA ALA A 165 -26.16 15.03 8.56
C ALA A 165 -25.95 13.67 9.25
N VAL A 166 -25.80 12.60 8.47
CA VAL A 166 -25.49 11.26 8.98
C VAL A 166 -24.14 11.24 9.71
N LEU A 167 -23.10 11.85 9.15
CA LEU A 167 -21.76 11.91 9.76
C LEU A 167 -21.77 12.66 11.09
N HIS A 168 -22.48 13.78 11.17
CA HIS A 168 -22.61 14.55 12.41
C HIS A 168 -23.25 13.70 13.52
N GLU A 169 -24.41 13.09 13.26
CA GLU A 169 -25.10 12.24 14.24
C GLU A 169 -24.26 11.00 14.60
N ALA A 170 -23.65 10.35 13.62
CA ALA A 170 -22.80 9.18 13.84
C ALA A 170 -21.58 9.49 14.72
N SER A 171 -20.97 10.67 14.55
CA SER A 171 -19.83 11.07 15.35
C SER A 171 -20.16 11.19 16.84
N GLU A 172 -21.33 11.73 17.18
CA GLU A 172 -21.83 11.80 18.57
C GLU A 172 -22.07 10.39 19.11
N LEU A 173 -22.74 9.52 18.34
CA LEU A 173 -23.04 8.14 18.76
C LEU A 173 -21.78 7.32 19.05
N ILE A 174 -20.71 7.50 18.25
CA ILE A 174 -19.47 6.72 18.34
C ILE A 174 -18.54 7.27 19.43
N TYR A 175 -18.39 8.59 19.51
CA TYR A 175 -17.32 9.22 20.29
C TYR A 175 -17.76 9.94 21.57
N ASP A 176 -19.06 10.19 21.78
CA ASP A 176 -19.53 10.74 23.06
C ASP A 176 -19.27 9.76 24.20
N ASN A 177 -19.03 10.32 25.39
CA ASN A 177 -18.63 9.57 26.59
C ASN A 177 -19.56 8.37 26.85
N LEU A 178 -18.99 7.17 26.84
CA LEU A 178 -19.69 5.91 27.11
C LEU A 178 -19.74 5.57 28.61
N GLU A 179 -18.93 6.21 29.46
CA GLU A 179 -18.84 5.88 30.88
C GLU A 179 -20.08 6.27 31.68
N GLU A 180 -20.83 7.26 31.20
CA GLU A 180 -22.08 7.71 31.82
C GLU A 180 -23.31 6.94 31.31
N ASP A 181 -23.13 6.15 30.26
CA ASP A 181 -24.21 5.42 29.60
C ASP A 181 -24.48 4.06 30.26
N ASP A 182 -25.76 3.68 30.27
CA ASP A 182 -26.18 2.33 30.61
C ASP A 182 -26.20 1.39 29.39
N VAL A 183 -26.44 0.10 29.66
CA VAL A 183 -26.50 -0.95 28.63
C VAL A 183 -27.55 -0.66 27.57
N ASP A 184 -28.70 -0.10 27.95
CA ASP A 184 -29.79 0.19 27.02
C ASP A 184 -29.40 1.32 26.06
N GLN A 185 -28.69 2.35 26.56
CA GLN A 185 -28.14 3.44 25.75
C GLN A 185 -27.09 2.94 24.75
N TRP A 186 -26.21 2.02 25.16
CA TRP A 186 -25.23 1.41 24.24
C TRP A 186 -25.90 0.65 23.09
N VAL A 187 -26.92 -0.17 23.40
CA VAL A 187 -27.69 -0.89 22.38
C VAL A 187 -28.44 0.09 21.47
N GLN A 188 -29.02 1.17 22.03
CA GLN A 188 -29.67 2.22 21.26
C GLN A 188 -28.69 2.92 20.30
N ARG A 189 -27.44 3.17 20.70
CA ARG A 189 -26.42 3.76 19.82
C ARG A 189 -26.09 2.84 18.64
N ILE A 190 -25.84 1.55 18.90
CA ILE A 190 -25.57 0.55 17.85
C ILE A 190 -26.74 0.48 16.88
N TYR A 191 -27.96 0.39 17.41
CA TYR A 191 -29.17 0.35 16.59
C TYR A 191 -29.31 1.61 15.73
N ARG A 192 -29.10 2.78 16.32
CA ARG A 192 -29.24 4.06 15.63
C ARG A 192 -28.24 4.20 14.47
N LEU A 193 -26.99 3.76 14.67
CA LEU A 193 -26.01 3.66 13.57
C LEU A 193 -26.53 2.76 12.44
N GLY A 194 -27.13 1.61 12.78
CA GLY A 194 -27.79 0.73 11.81
C GLY A 194 -28.92 1.41 11.02
N GLU A 195 -29.78 2.20 11.69
CA GLU A 195 -30.85 2.98 11.04
C GLU A 195 -30.32 4.05 10.09
N LEU A 196 -29.16 4.64 10.40
CA LEU A 196 -28.45 5.59 9.53
C LEU A 196 -27.78 4.90 8.33
N GLY A 197 -27.86 3.57 8.22
CA GLY A 197 -27.21 2.78 7.17
C GLY A 197 -25.74 2.45 7.44
N LEU A 198 -25.23 2.80 8.63
CA LEU A 198 -23.84 2.66 9.07
C LEU A 198 -23.59 1.29 9.71
N LYS A 199 -23.80 0.22 8.92
CA LYS A 199 -23.72 -1.15 9.42
C LYS A 199 -22.32 -1.53 9.88
N GLU A 200 -21.29 -1.04 9.19
CA GLU A 200 -19.90 -1.34 9.52
C GLU A 200 -19.54 -0.69 10.87
N GLU A 201 -19.92 0.57 11.06
CA GLU A 201 -19.69 1.34 12.27
C GLU A 201 -20.50 0.80 13.45
N ALA A 202 -21.75 0.40 13.23
CA ALA A 202 -22.57 -0.27 14.25
C ALA A 202 -21.89 -1.56 14.75
N SER A 203 -21.41 -2.41 13.83
CA SER A 203 -20.66 -3.62 14.19
C SER A 203 -19.33 -3.31 14.86
N GLN A 204 -18.62 -2.25 14.49
CA GLN A 204 -17.38 -1.84 15.16
C GLN A 204 -17.65 -1.40 16.60
N LEU A 205 -18.69 -0.58 16.82
CA LEU A 205 -19.12 -0.13 18.14
C LEU A 205 -19.53 -1.31 19.02
N GLU A 206 -20.33 -2.24 18.49
CA GLU A 206 -20.71 -3.47 19.18
C GLU A 206 -19.48 -4.27 19.63
N ASN A 207 -18.55 -4.55 18.72
CA ASN A 207 -17.33 -5.30 19.03
C ASN A 207 -16.46 -4.60 20.08
N MET A 208 -16.35 -3.28 20.01
CA MET A 208 -15.64 -2.48 21.01
C MET A 208 -16.29 -2.61 22.39
N LEU A 209 -17.61 -2.50 22.49
CA LEU A 209 -18.36 -2.65 23.74
C LEU A 209 -18.25 -4.07 24.33
N ILE A 210 -18.28 -5.11 23.49
CA ILE A 210 -18.01 -6.49 23.93
C ILE A 210 -16.61 -6.60 24.54
N LEU A 211 -15.61 -5.98 23.91
CA LEU A 211 -14.23 -6.00 24.41
C LEU A 211 -14.10 -5.24 25.73
N LEU A 212 -14.71 -4.06 25.85
CA LEU A 212 -14.69 -3.23 27.06
C LEU A 212 -15.36 -3.92 28.25
N THR A 213 -16.43 -4.67 28.01
CA THR A 213 -17.18 -5.39 29.06
C THR A 213 -16.58 -6.74 29.43
N THR A 214 -15.57 -7.24 28.72
CA THR A 214 -14.97 -8.57 28.97
C THR A 214 -14.41 -8.73 30.39
N GLY A 215 -14.04 -7.64 31.06
CA GLY A 215 -13.59 -7.64 32.46
C GLY A 215 -14.68 -7.83 33.51
N ASP A 216 -15.96 -7.68 33.14
CA ASP A 216 -17.12 -7.83 34.01
C ASP A 216 -18.17 -8.77 33.37
N PRO A 217 -18.15 -10.08 33.72
CA PRO A 217 -19.04 -11.07 33.12
C PRO A 217 -20.53 -10.80 33.34
N HIS A 218 -20.90 -10.08 34.40
CA HIS A 218 -22.31 -9.75 34.65
C HIS A 218 -22.77 -8.67 33.68
N LEU A 219 -22.02 -7.57 33.59
CA LEU A 219 -22.29 -6.47 32.67
C LEU A 219 -22.28 -6.96 31.21
N GLN A 220 -21.31 -7.81 30.84
CA GLN A 220 -21.26 -8.39 29.51
C GLN A 220 -22.50 -9.26 29.22
N GLY A 221 -22.95 -10.06 30.18
CA GLY A 221 -24.17 -10.86 30.05
C GLY A 221 -25.42 -10.00 29.85
N ASP A 222 -25.54 -8.92 30.62
CA ASP A 222 -26.65 -7.98 30.52
C ASP A 222 -26.66 -7.28 29.15
N PHE A 223 -25.49 -6.88 28.66
CA PHE A 223 -25.32 -6.27 27.33
C PHE A 223 -25.71 -7.22 26.18
N ILE A 224 -25.20 -8.45 26.17
CA ILE A 224 -25.53 -9.42 25.12
C ILE A 224 -27.03 -9.74 25.13
N HIS A 225 -27.62 -9.89 26.30
CA HIS A 225 -29.06 -10.14 26.42
C HIS A 225 -29.90 -8.96 25.92
N ALA A 226 -29.53 -7.72 26.24
CA ALA A 226 -30.21 -6.52 25.72
C ALA A 226 -30.09 -6.42 24.19
N LEU A 227 -28.91 -6.72 23.64
CA LEU A 227 -28.67 -6.75 22.20
C LEU A 227 -29.56 -7.79 21.50
N ASP A 228 -29.62 -9.02 22.00
CA ASP A 228 -30.47 -10.09 21.46
C ASP A 228 -31.96 -9.70 21.49
N GLN A 229 -32.42 -9.09 22.57
CA GLN A 229 -33.80 -8.60 22.68
C GLN A 229 -34.10 -7.51 21.65
N SER A 230 -33.18 -6.57 21.46
CA SER A 230 -33.33 -5.50 20.48
C SER A 230 -33.42 -6.05 19.05
N ASN A 231 -32.59 -7.03 18.70
CA ASN A 231 -32.61 -7.69 17.39
C ASN A 231 -33.91 -8.45 17.15
N GLN A 232 -34.43 -9.17 18.16
CA GLN A 232 -35.70 -9.89 18.05
C GLN A 232 -36.92 -8.96 17.92
N ALA A 233 -36.85 -7.75 18.45
CA ALA A 233 -37.93 -6.76 18.31
C ALA A 233 -38.02 -6.16 16.90
N GLN A 234 -37.03 -6.43 16.04
CA GLN A 234 -36.89 -5.82 14.71
C GLN A 234 -37.22 -6.79 13.55
N ASP A 235 -37.31 -8.10 13.83
CA ASP A 235 -37.76 -9.15 12.90
C ASP A 235 -39.30 -9.30 12.86
#